data_AF-A0A1G9VVI7-F1
#
_entry.id   AF-A0A1G9VVI7-F1
#
_cell.length_a   1.000
_cell.length_b   1.000
_cell.length_c   1.000
_cell.angle_alpha   90.00
_cell.angle_beta   90.00
_cell.angle_gamma   90.00
#
_symmetry.space_group_name_H-M   'P 1'
#
loop_
_entity.id
_entity.type
_entity.pdbx_description
1 polymer ?
#
loop_
_entity_poly.entity_id
_entity_poly.type
_entity_poly.pdbx_seq_one_letter_code
_entity_poly.pdbx_strand_id
1 'polypeptide(L)'
;MHQVTTLSEEQRLLRTASSAEDAALLAEVVELRVRNEQLGRALASHAVIDQARGMVMALARCPSDRAWDLLVDVSQHCNVKLRDVAAALVATTRDRTLPEPIQRELRRALRRLHAADRR
;
A
#
# COMPACT_ATOMS: atom_id res chain seq x y z
N MET A 1 -60.34 21.08 17.38
CA MET A 1 -59.07 20.80 18.08
C MET A 1 -58.22 19.68 17.47
N HIS A 2 -58.67 18.94 16.44
CA HIS A 2 -57.91 17.79 15.86
C HIS A 2 -57.00 18.11 14.65
N GLN A 3 -57.00 19.32 14.10
CA GLN A 3 -56.20 19.69 12.91
C GLN A 3 -54.76 20.13 13.22
N VAL A 4 -54.48 20.55 14.46
CA VAL A 4 -53.15 21.06 14.85
C VAL A 4 -52.17 19.92 15.16
N THR A 5 -52.69 18.77 15.61
CA THR A 5 -51.90 17.56 15.88
C THR A 5 -51.34 16.93 14.60
N THR A 6 -52.12 16.85 13.53
CA THR A 6 -51.72 16.17 12.28
C THR A 6 -50.59 16.90 11.55
N LEU A 7 -50.62 18.24 11.47
CA LEU A 7 -49.53 19.03 10.88
C LEU A 7 -48.22 18.92 11.67
N SER A 8 -48.30 18.81 13.00
CA SER A 8 -47.11 18.65 13.85
C SER A 8 -46.47 17.26 13.71
N GLU A 9 -47.27 16.23 13.49
CA GLU A 9 -46.82 14.86 13.24
C GLU A 9 -46.17 14.73 11.84
N GLU A 10 -46.77 15.34 10.83
CA GLU A 10 -46.25 15.35 9.46
C GLU A 10 -44.89 16.05 9.39
N GLN A 11 -44.74 17.23 10.03
CA GLN A 11 -43.47 17.93 10.14
C GLN A 11 -42.40 17.12 10.89
N ARG A 12 -42.81 16.34 11.91
CA ARG A 12 -41.91 15.46 12.66
C ARG A 12 -41.41 14.32 11.78
N LEU A 13 -42.30 13.69 11.01
CA LEU A 13 -41.97 12.60 10.08
C LEU A 13 -41.02 13.07 8.96
N LEU A 14 -41.31 14.23 8.35
CA LEU A 14 -40.43 14.87 7.36
C LEU A 14 -39.05 15.18 7.93
N ARG A 15 -38.96 15.73 9.15
CA ARG A 15 -37.67 15.95 9.83
C ARG A 15 -36.93 14.66 10.12
N THR A 16 -37.61 13.62 10.57
CA THR A 16 -36.96 12.33 10.84
C THR A 16 -36.48 11.66 9.56
N ALA A 17 -37.26 11.72 8.49
CA ALA A 17 -36.88 11.20 7.17
C ALA A 17 -35.66 11.95 6.62
N SER A 18 -35.69 13.29 6.63
CA SER A 18 -34.54 14.12 6.24
C SER A 18 -33.30 13.85 7.10
N SER A 19 -33.45 13.70 8.42
CA SER A 19 -32.32 13.37 9.29
C SER A 19 -31.75 11.97 9.05
N ALA A 20 -32.59 11.02 8.62
CA ALA A 20 -32.17 9.66 8.30
C ALA A 20 -31.45 9.62 6.95
N GLU A 21 -31.91 10.39 5.96
CA GLU A 21 -31.23 10.59 4.68
C GLU A 21 -29.86 11.26 4.89
N ASP A 22 -29.79 12.32 5.70
CA ASP A 22 -28.53 12.97 6.05
C ASP A 22 -27.57 12.01 6.79
N ALA A 23 -28.08 11.21 7.71
CA ALA A 23 -27.28 10.21 8.43
C ALA A 23 -26.76 9.11 7.49
N ALA A 24 -27.57 8.65 6.53
CA ALA A 24 -27.17 7.67 5.53
C ALA A 24 -26.07 8.25 4.61
N LEU A 25 -26.22 9.50 4.16
CA LEU A 25 -25.23 10.17 3.33
C LEU A 25 -23.91 10.37 4.09
N LEU A 26 -23.97 10.73 5.38
CA LEU A 26 -22.77 10.83 6.22
C LEU A 26 -22.09 9.46 6.40
N ALA A 27 -22.85 8.39 6.59
CA ALA A 27 -22.30 7.04 6.70
C ALA A 27 -21.60 6.61 5.40
N GLU A 28 -22.19 6.90 4.24
CA GLU A 28 -21.58 6.64 2.93
C GLU A 28 -20.27 7.43 2.75
N VAL A 29 -20.26 8.72 3.10
CA VAL A 29 -19.04 9.55 3.04
C VAL A 29 -17.94 8.98 3.93
N VAL A 30 -18.28 8.49 5.13
CA VAL A 30 -17.31 7.85 6.04
C VAL A 30 -16.77 6.55 5.43
N GLU A 31 -17.62 5.69 4.87
CA GLU A 31 -17.17 4.45 4.21
C GLU A 31 -16.22 4.75 3.04
N LEU A 32 -16.59 5.71 2.19
CA LEU A 32 -15.78 6.11 1.04
C LEU A 32 -14.40 6.65 1.49
N ARG A 33 -14.35 7.44 2.56
CA ARG A 33 -13.08 7.94 3.12
C ARG A 33 -12.20 6.79 3.63
N VAL A 34 -12.77 5.86 4.39
CA VAL A 34 -12.04 4.68 4.88
C VAL A 34 -11.49 3.84 3.72
N ARG A 35 -12.30 3.59 2.68
CA ARG A 35 -11.86 2.86 1.48
C ARG A 35 -10.75 3.62 0.75
N ASN A 36 -10.85 4.94 0.60
CA ASN A 36 -9.83 5.76 -0.03
C ASN A 36 -8.49 5.70 0.74
N GLU A 37 -8.52 5.77 2.06
CA GLU A 37 -7.33 5.62 2.92
C GLU A 37 -6.69 4.24 2.82
N GLN A 38 -7.50 3.18 2.74
CA GLN A 38 -6.99 1.82 2.54
C GLN A 38 -6.31 1.66 1.18
N LEU A 39 -6.93 2.18 0.11
CA LEU A 39 -6.34 2.19 -1.23
C LEU A 39 -5.06 3.02 -1.28
N GLY A 40 -5.04 4.21 -0.67
CA GLY A 40 -3.86 5.05 -0.58
C GLY A 40 -2.68 4.34 0.09
N ARG A 41 -2.94 3.59 1.18
CA ARG A 41 -1.91 2.78 1.86
C ARG A 41 -1.39 1.63 0.99
N ALA A 42 -2.28 0.98 0.24
CA ALA A 42 -1.89 -0.08 -0.70
C ALA A 42 -1.01 0.48 -1.83
N LEU A 43 -1.42 1.59 -2.43
CA LEU A 43 -0.66 2.27 -3.49
C LEU A 43 0.69 2.79 -3.00
N ALA A 44 0.77 3.37 -1.80
CA ALA A 44 2.05 3.81 -1.22
C ALA A 44 3.00 2.63 -0.98
N SER A 45 2.47 1.48 -0.55
CA SER A 45 3.26 0.25 -0.36
C SER A 45 3.76 -0.32 -1.69
N HIS A 46 2.95 -0.25 -2.76
CA HIS A 46 3.38 -0.64 -4.10
C HIS A 46 4.41 0.33 -4.67
N ALA A 47 4.24 1.63 -4.48
CA ALA A 47 5.15 2.65 -5.01
C ALA A 47 6.60 2.46 -4.52
N VAL A 48 6.81 2.17 -3.23
CA VAL A 48 8.18 1.94 -2.71
C VAL A 48 8.77 0.62 -3.23
N ILE A 49 7.95 -0.41 -3.41
CA ILE A 49 8.39 -1.69 -3.96
C ILE A 49 8.74 -1.55 -5.44
N ASP A 50 7.96 -0.80 -6.22
CA ASP A 50 8.22 -0.54 -7.63
C ASP A 50 9.48 0.31 -7.82
N GLN A 51 9.73 1.28 -6.94
CA GLN A 51 11.00 2.03 -6.92
C GLN A 51 12.19 1.10 -6.65
N ALA A 52 12.12 0.27 -5.61
CA ALA A 52 13.16 -0.70 -5.30
C ALA A 52 13.39 -1.68 -6.47
N ARG A 53 12.31 -2.14 -7.12
CA ARG A 53 12.39 -3.01 -8.29
C ARG A 53 13.13 -2.30 -9.44
N GLY A 54 12.79 -1.06 -9.74
CA GLY A 54 13.47 -0.25 -10.75
C GLY A 54 14.95 -0.04 -10.44
N MET A 55 15.32 0.19 -9.17
CA MET A 55 16.72 0.27 -8.74
C MET A 55 17.46 -1.04 -9.01
N VAL A 56 16.87 -2.20 -8.67
CA VAL A 56 17.48 -3.51 -8.94
C VAL A 56 17.65 -3.74 -10.43
N MET A 57 16.63 -3.42 -11.24
CA MET A 57 16.72 -3.53 -12.71
C MET A 57 17.90 -2.71 -13.26
N ALA A 58 18.06 -1.47 -12.80
CA ALA A 58 19.14 -0.59 -13.24
C ALA A 58 20.54 -1.09 -12.80
N LEU A 59 20.67 -1.56 -11.56
CA LEU A 59 21.95 -1.98 -10.99
C LEU A 59 22.40 -3.37 -11.45
N ALA A 60 21.46 -4.31 -11.57
CA ALA A 60 21.73 -5.68 -11.97
C ALA A 60 21.57 -5.92 -13.47
N ARG A 61 21.04 -4.94 -14.22
CA ARG A 61 20.73 -5.04 -15.65
C ARG A 61 19.88 -6.28 -15.97
N CYS A 62 18.79 -6.45 -15.22
CA CYS A 62 17.87 -7.57 -15.38
C CYS A 62 16.42 -7.09 -15.65
N PRO A 63 15.58 -7.94 -16.26
CA PRO A 63 14.17 -7.61 -16.48
C PRO A 63 13.36 -7.55 -15.17
N SER A 64 12.16 -6.96 -15.25
CA SER A 64 11.31 -6.64 -14.09
C SER A 64 10.89 -7.86 -13.27
N ASP A 65 10.64 -8.99 -13.91
CA ASP A 65 10.33 -10.28 -13.28
C ASP A 65 11.51 -10.79 -12.45
N ARG A 66 12.73 -10.76 -12.99
CA ARG A 66 13.94 -11.17 -12.27
C ARG A 66 14.26 -10.25 -11.10
N ALA A 67 14.05 -8.94 -11.27
CA ALA A 67 14.21 -7.97 -10.18
C ALA A 67 13.19 -8.22 -9.05
N TRP A 68 11.95 -8.55 -9.40
CA TRP A 68 10.93 -8.93 -8.44
C TRP A 68 11.30 -10.17 -7.66
N ASP A 69 11.65 -11.25 -8.36
CA ASP A 69 12.04 -12.52 -7.74
C ASP A 69 13.21 -12.33 -6.79
N LEU A 70 14.19 -11.50 -7.17
CA LEU A 70 15.32 -11.16 -6.31
C LEU A 70 14.90 -10.43 -5.02
N LEU A 71 13.99 -9.47 -5.09
CA LEU A 71 13.49 -8.78 -3.89
C LEU A 71 12.68 -9.72 -2.98
N VAL A 72 11.87 -10.61 -3.56
CA VAL A 72 11.12 -11.64 -2.84
C VAL A 72 12.09 -12.62 -2.16
N ASP A 73 13.12 -13.07 -2.87
CA ASP A 73 14.16 -13.97 -2.38
C ASP A 73 14.87 -13.38 -1.16
N VAL A 74 15.29 -12.10 -1.23
CA VAL A 74 15.90 -11.39 -0.09
C VAL A 74 14.91 -11.25 1.08
N SER A 75 13.66 -10.89 0.81
CA SER A 75 12.63 -10.76 1.84
C SER A 75 12.41 -12.06 2.61
N GLN A 76 12.29 -13.18 1.90
CA GLN A 76 12.10 -14.50 2.50
C GLN A 76 13.33 -14.95 3.30
N HIS A 77 14.53 -14.83 2.73
CA HIS A 77 15.77 -15.26 3.40
C HIS A 77 16.14 -14.40 4.60
N CYS A 78 15.74 -13.13 4.63
CA CYS A 78 15.90 -12.27 5.80
C CYS A 78 14.74 -12.39 6.80
N ASN A 79 13.62 -13.04 6.44
CA ASN A 79 12.36 -13.00 7.19
C ASN A 79 11.91 -11.56 7.52
N VAL A 80 12.04 -10.66 6.54
CA VAL A 80 11.64 -9.24 6.63
C VAL A 80 10.57 -8.97 5.59
N LYS A 81 9.54 -8.19 5.92
CA LYS A 81 8.48 -7.88 4.96
C LYS A 81 9.07 -7.20 3.73
N LEU A 82 8.60 -7.59 2.54
CA LEU A 82 9.09 -7.08 1.25
C LEU A 82 9.10 -5.54 1.18
N ARG A 83 8.05 -4.89 1.69
CA ARG A 83 7.97 -3.42 1.75
C ARG A 83 9.08 -2.78 2.58
N ASP A 84 9.54 -3.45 3.63
CA ASP A 84 10.59 -2.95 4.52
C ASP A 84 11.97 -3.17 3.87
N VAL A 85 12.16 -4.28 3.14
CA VAL A 85 13.34 -4.49 2.27
C VAL A 85 13.41 -3.41 1.18
N ALA A 86 12.30 -3.16 0.50
CA ALA A 86 12.21 -2.13 -0.53
C ALA A 86 12.51 -0.74 0.03
N ALA A 87 11.90 -0.38 1.16
CA ALA A 87 12.16 0.89 1.84
C ALA A 87 13.64 1.04 2.24
N ALA A 88 14.26 -0.03 2.75
CA ALA A 88 15.68 -0.03 3.10
C ALA A 88 16.56 0.16 1.86
N LEU A 89 16.21 -0.44 0.72
CA LEU A 89 16.93 -0.24 -0.53
C LEU A 89 16.77 1.19 -1.06
N VAL A 90 15.54 1.72 -1.13
CA VAL A 90 15.27 3.09 -1.59
C VAL A 90 15.97 4.12 -0.69
N ALA A 91 16.02 3.88 0.62
CA ALA A 91 16.71 4.72 1.59
C ALA A 91 18.21 4.91 1.27
N THR A 92 18.87 3.95 0.59
CA THR A 92 20.28 4.07 0.19
C THR A 92 20.56 5.20 -0.79
N THR A 93 19.54 5.69 -1.51
CA THR A 93 19.65 6.88 -2.40
C THR A 93 19.90 8.18 -1.64
N ARG A 94 19.75 8.16 -0.31
CA ARG A 94 19.99 9.29 0.61
C ARG A 94 21.14 8.99 1.57
N ASP A 95 22.15 8.27 1.08
CA ASP A 95 23.37 7.88 1.81
C ASP A 95 23.14 7.03 3.08
N ARG A 96 21.97 6.40 3.21
CA ARG A 96 21.72 5.44 4.29
C ARG A 96 22.35 4.09 3.98
N THR A 97 22.89 3.44 5.00
CA THR A 97 23.41 2.09 4.87
C THR A 97 22.27 1.08 4.88
N LEU A 98 22.39 0.07 4.01
CA LEU A 98 21.47 -1.05 3.98
C LEU A 98 21.74 -1.94 5.23
N PRO A 99 20.72 -2.38 5.98
CA PRO A 99 20.93 -3.27 7.12
C PRO A 99 21.71 -4.53 6.72
N GLU A 100 22.68 -4.94 7.53
CA GLU A 100 23.62 -6.02 7.21
C GLU A 100 22.94 -7.34 6.77
N PRO A 101 21.85 -7.82 7.43
CA PRO A 101 21.17 -9.03 6.98
C PRO A 101 20.67 -8.91 5.52
N ILE A 102 20.06 -7.77 5.19
CA ILE A 102 19.51 -7.48 3.86
C ILE A 102 20.65 -7.31 2.86
N GLN A 103 21.71 -6.59 3.22
CA GLN A 103 22.87 -6.39 2.35
C GLN A 103 23.55 -7.71 1.98
N ARG A 104 23.74 -8.59 2.97
CA ARG A 104 24.34 -9.90 2.76
C ARG A 104 23.50 -10.77 1.82
N GLU A 105 22.19 -10.84 2.04
CA GLU A 105 21.31 -11.63 1.17
C GLU A 105 21.16 -11.03 -0.22
N LEU A 106 21.08 -9.70 -0.35
CA LEU A 106 21.06 -9.03 -1.65
C LEU A 106 22.32 -9.39 -2.48
N ARG A 107 23.50 -9.34 -1.86
CA ARG A 107 24.76 -9.77 -2.52
C ARG A 107 24.72 -11.24 -2.93
N ARG A 108 24.13 -12.13 -2.12
CA ARG A 108 23.97 -13.56 -2.43
C ARG A 108 23.02 -13.76 -3.61
N ALA A 109 21.87 -13.10 -3.60
CA ALA A 109 20.87 -13.17 -4.66
C ALA A 109 21.43 -12.66 -6.00
N LEU A 110 22.14 -11.52 -6.00
CA LEU A 110 22.81 -10.99 -7.20
C LEU A 110 23.86 -11.95 -7.78
N ARG A 111 24.64 -12.63 -6.92
CA ARG A 111 25.59 -13.66 -7.39
C ARG A 111 24.88 -14.84 -8.05
N ARG A 112 23.74 -15.29 -7.50
CA ARG A 112 22.92 -16.37 -8.09
C ARG A 112 22.37 -15.96 -9.45
N LEU A 113 21.83 -14.74 -9.56
CA LEU A 113 21.31 -14.17 -10.80
C LEU A 113 22.38 -14.20 -11.92
N HIS A 114 23.55 -13.59 -11.67
CA HIS A 114 24.64 -13.58 -12.65
C HIS A 114 25.22 -14.96 -12.96
N ALA A 115 25.11 -15.93 -12.05
CA ALA A 115 25.52 -17.31 -12.33
C ALA A 115 24.53 -18.04 -13.23
N ALA A 116 23.23 -17.71 -13.14
CA ALA A 116 22.20 -18.27 -14.00
C ALA A 116 22.28 -17.73 -15.43
N ASP A 117 22.58 -16.44 -15.60
CA ASP A 117 22.64 -15.79 -16.93
C ASP A 117 23.88 -16.20 -17.77
N ARG A 118 24.85 -16.90 -17.16
CA ARG A 118 26.05 -17.41 -17.85
C ARG A 118 25.91 -18.86 -18.34
N ARG A 119 24.75 -19.48 -18.15
CA ARG A 119 24.45 -20.85 -18.60
C ARG A 119 23.58 -20.81 -19.84
#